data_AF-A0AB33G6F2-F1
#
_entry.id   AF-A0AB33G6F2-F1
#
_cell.length_a   1.000
_cell.length_b   1.000
_cell.length_c   1.000
_cell.angle_alpha   90.00
_cell.angle_beta   90.00
_cell.angle_gamma   90.00
#
_symmetry.space_group_name_H-M   'P 1'
#
loop_
_entity.id
_entity.type
_entity.pdbx_description
1 polymer ?
#
loop_
_entity_poly.entity_id
_entity_poly.type
_entity_poly.pdbx_seq_one_letter_code
_entity_poly.pdbx_strand_id
1 'polypeptide(L)'
;MTIKEWVTVQECMGAPGFPSTAPSVRKRLDDLSKGHASLRRKREGTKATEYHVSLLPEYLQDYFSGGSEKTRVHTKKGKTNNNNELHDFWEMIFKLLSEEEKNYAIDIFKRGGLNALLPEVMSLSQAPDVQRQEILLERGSLPEGSTAAPVETTSHRTKKAG
;
A
#
# COMPACT_ATOMS: atom_id res chain seq x y z
N MET A 1 -16.84 20.94 -20.02
CA MET A 1 -15.88 20.87 -18.89
C MET A 1 -14.52 21.30 -19.41
N THR A 2 -13.79 22.13 -18.67
CA THR A 2 -12.50 22.67 -19.10
C THR A 2 -11.39 21.68 -18.71
N ILE A 3 -10.66 21.17 -19.70
CA ILE A 3 -9.50 20.28 -19.49
C ILE A 3 -8.44 21.07 -18.73
N LYS A 4 -7.96 20.55 -17.59
CA LYS A 4 -6.92 21.16 -16.77
C LYS A 4 -5.77 20.20 -16.52
N GLU A 5 -4.56 20.70 -16.63
CA GLU A 5 -3.31 19.98 -16.34
C GLU A 5 -2.81 20.25 -14.91
N TRP A 6 -3.14 21.41 -14.36
CA TRP A 6 -2.80 21.85 -13.01
C TRP A 6 -4.05 22.21 -12.24
N VAL A 7 -4.13 21.75 -11.00
CA VAL A 7 -5.26 22.00 -10.09
C VAL A 7 -4.81 22.67 -8.81
N THR A 8 -5.72 23.46 -8.26
CA THR A 8 -5.56 24.15 -6.98
C THR A 8 -6.36 23.44 -5.88
N VAL A 9 -6.03 23.76 -4.63
CA VAL A 9 -6.77 23.28 -3.46
C VAL A 9 -8.28 23.56 -3.58
N GLN A 10 -8.66 24.73 -4.10
CA GLN A 10 -10.07 25.12 -4.21
C GLN A 10 -10.82 24.28 -5.24
N GLU A 11 -10.16 23.86 -6.32
CA GLU A 11 -10.78 23.04 -7.37
C GLU A 11 -10.93 21.58 -6.95
N CYS A 12 -10.06 21.09 -6.07
CA CYS A 12 -10.17 19.75 -5.51
C CYS A 12 -11.15 19.67 -4.32
N MET A 13 -11.63 20.80 -3.77
CA MET A 13 -12.61 20.78 -2.69
C MET A 13 -13.95 20.23 -3.18
N GLY A 14 -14.44 19.17 -2.54
CA GLY A 14 -15.70 18.52 -2.91
C GLY A 14 -15.64 17.71 -4.20
N ALA A 15 -14.45 17.51 -4.79
CA ALA A 15 -14.26 16.53 -5.84
C ALA A 15 -14.53 15.11 -5.28
N PRO A 16 -14.92 14.14 -6.12
CA PRO A 16 -15.22 12.77 -5.66
C PRO A 16 -14.09 12.19 -4.78
N GLY A 17 -14.43 11.73 -3.57
CA GLY A 17 -13.44 11.18 -2.63
C GLY A 17 -12.43 12.18 -2.06
N PHE A 18 -12.54 13.48 -2.33
CA PHE A 18 -11.72 14.52 -1.70
C PHE A 18 -12.44 15.19 -0.53
N PRO A 19 -11.69 15.68 0.47
CA PRO A 19 -12.28 16.45 1.56
C PRO A 19 -12.98 17.72 1.05
N SER A 20 -13.93 18.23 1.84
CA SER A 20 -14.65 19.47 1.55
C SER A 20 -13.94 20.74 2.05
N THR A 21 -12.90 20.61 2.89
CA THR A 21 -12.22 21.75 3.53
C THR A 21 -10.82 21.98 2.97
N ALA A 22 -10.48 23.25 2.69
CA ALA A 22 -9.19 23.62 2.12
C ALA A 22 -7.96 23.10 2.89
N PRO A 23 -7.91 23.09 4.25
CA PRO A 23 -6.78 22.53 4.99
C PRO A 23 -6.60 21.02 4.74
N SER A 24 -7.70 20.27 4.73
CA SER A 24 -7.68 18.81 4.55
C SER A 24 -7.31 18.43 3.12
N VAL A 25 -7.84 19.16 2.14
CA VAL A 25 -7.46 18.99 0.72
C VAL A 25 -5.99 19.32 0.51
N ARG A 26 -5.49 20.42 1.08
CA ARG A 26 -4.07 20.78 0.99
C ARG A 26 -3.19 19.69 1.57
N LYS A 27 -3.52 19.20 2.78
CA LYS A 27 -2.78 18.09 3.41
C LYS A 27 -2.72 16.87 2.49
N ARG A 28 -3.85 16.49 1.89
CA ARG A 28 -3.92 15.34 0.98
C ARG A 28 -3.08 15.54 -0.29
N LEU A 29 -3.13 16.73 -0.89
CA LEU A 29 -2.33 17.07 -2.07
C LEU A 29 -0.82 17.14 -1.76
N ASP A 30 -0.47 17.72 -0.61
CA ASP A 30 0.92 17.74 -0.14
C ASP A 30 1.41 16.30 0.08
N ASP A 31 0.59 15.42 0.70
CA ASP A 31 0.91 13.99 0.88
C ASP A 31 1.14 13.26 -0.45
N LEU A 32 0.28 13.49 -1.45
CA LEU A 32 0.43 12.92 -2.80
C LEU A 32 1.68 13.45 -3.51
N SER A 33 2.07 14.69 -3.27
CA SER A 33 3.26 15.31 -3.87
C SER A 33 4.57 14.93 -3.19
N LYS A 34 4.56 14.22 -2.04
CA LYS A 34 5.77 13.80 -1.34
C LYS A 34 6.63 12.92 -2.27
N GLY A 35 7.89 13.31 -2.44
CA GLY A 35 8.81 12.64 -3.37
C GLY A 35 8.69 13.08 -4.84
N HIS A 36 7.74 13.96 -5.17
CA HIS A 36 7.47 14.43 -6.53
C HIS A 36 7.48 15.96 -6.61
N ALA A 37 8.61 16.59 -6.26
CA ALA A 37 8.72 18.05 -6.20
C ALA A 37 8.44 18.76 -7.54
N SER A 38 8.68 18.10 -8.67
CA SER A 38 8.40 18.63 -10.02
C SER A 38 6.90 18.73 -10.34
N LEU A 39 6.04 18.02 -9.59
CA LEU A 39 4.59 18.00 -9.80
C LEU A 39 3.84 18.97 -8.88
N ARG A 40 4.57 19.84 -8.17
CA ARG A 40 4.04 20.89 -7.31
C ARG A 40 4.71 22.21 -7.66
N ARG A 41 3.92 23.25 -7.89
CA ARG A 41 4.44 24.58 -8.19
C ARG A 41 3.67 25.67 -7.49
N LYS A 42 4.30 26.84 -7.37
CA LYS A 42 3.60 28.06 -7.01
C LYS A 42 3.03 28.66 -8.29
N ARG A 43 1.74 29.00 -8.27
CA ARG A 43 1.08 29.67 -9.39
C ARG A 43 1.69 31.05 -9.61
N GLU A 44 2.06 31.35 -10.85
CA GLU A 44 2.61 32.65 -11.21
C GLU A 44 1.65 33.80 -10.84
N GLY A 45 2.20 34.89 -10.30
CA GLY A 45 1.41 36.05 -9.89
C GLY A 45 0.56 35.87 -8.62
N THR A 46 0.52 34.69 -8.00
CA THR A 46 -0.28 34.47 -6.77
C THR A 46 0.49 33.71 -5.69
N LYS A 47 -0.09 33.64 -4.49
CA LYS A 47 0.41 32.78 -3.39
C LYS A 47 -0.17 31.34 -3.45
N ALA A 48 -0.94 31.02 -4.49
CA ALA A 48 -1.59 29.71 -4.59
C ALA A 48 -0.58 28.63 -5.00
N THR A 49 -0.72 27.44 -4.41
CA THR A 49 0.01 26.25 -4.82
C THR A 49 -0.85 25.45 -5.79
N GLU A 50 -0.24 25.04 -6.89
CA GLU A 50 -0.82 24.17 -7.91
C GLU A 50 -0.14 22.81 -7.89
N TYR A 51 -0.94 21.79 -8.20
CA TYR A 51 -0.55 20.39 -8.24
C TYR A 51 -0.89 19.84 -9.61
N HIS A 52 0.03 19.08 -10.20
CA HIS A 52 -0.21 18.47 -11.49
C HIS A 52 -1.29 17.39 -11.35
N VAL A 53 -2.21 17.29 -12.33
CA VAL A 53 -3.34 16.35 -12.27
C VAL A 53 -2.89 14.89 -12.16
N SER A 54 -1.71 14.54 -12.69
CA SER A 54 -1.14 13.18 -12.54
C SER A 54 -0.83 12.75 -11.09
N LEU A 55 -0.81 13.67 -10.12
CA LEU A 55 -0.71 13.33 -8.69
C LEU A 55 -2.02 12.77 -8.13
N LEU A 56 -3.14 13.04 -8.80
CA LEU A 56 -4.45 12.61 -8.36
C LEU A 56 -4.68 11.14 -8.72
N PRO A 57 -5.53 10.41 -8.00
CA PRO A 57 -6.05 9.11 -8.43
C PRO A 57 -6.66 9.17 -9.84
N GLU A 58 -6.57 8.09 -10.60
CA GLU A 58 -7.02 8.02 -12.02
C GLU A 58 -8.46 8.51 -12.22
N TYR A 59 -9.37 8.12 -11.33
CA TYR A 59 -10.77 8.55 -11.38
C TYR A 59 -10.95 10.09 -11.25
N LEU A 60 -10.00 10.79 -10.62
CA LEU A 60 -9.96 12.26 -10.58
C LEU A 60 -9.17 12.86 -11.72
N GLN A 61 -8.19 12.15 -12.28
CA GLN A 61 -7.52 12.59 -13.49
C GLN A 61 -8.56 12.76 -14.59
N ASP A 62 -9.44 11.78 -14.80
CA ASP A 62 -10.52 11.87 -15.78
C ASP A 62 -11.49 13.02 -15.49
N TYR A 63 -11.78 13.25 -14.20
CA TYR A 63 -12.66 14.34 -13.74
C TYR A 63 -12.11 15.73 -14.12
N PHE A 64 -10.79 15.94 -14.04
CA PHE A 64 -10.16 17.23 -14.35
C PHE A 64 -9.61 17.33 -15.79
N SER A 65 -9.23 16.20 -16.40
CA SER A 65 -8.66 16.12 -17.74
C SER A 65 -9.73 15.93 -18.83
N GLY A 66 -11.01 15.78 -18.47
CA GLY A 66 -12.11 15.84 -19.42
C GLY A 66 -11.98 14.81 -20.54
N GLY A 67 -11.79 13.54 -20.19
CA GLY A 67 -11.97 12.37 -21.05
C GLY A 67 -11.59 12.49 -22.54
N SER A 68 -10.34 12.83 -22.86
CA SER A 68 -9.64 12.51 -24.13
C SER A 68 -8.23 13.10 -24.01
N GLU A 69 -7.09 12.49 -24.34
CA GLU A 69 -6.73 11.34 -25.15
C GLU A 69 -5.36 10.89 -24.63
N LYS A 70 -5.07 9.60 -24.71
CA LYS A 70 -3.76 9.01 -24.44
C LYS A 70 -2.65 9.75 -25.17
N THR A 71 -1.94 10.65 -24.49
CA THR A 71 -0.53 10.91 -24.84
C THR A 71 0.28 9.72 -24.34
N ARG A 72 0.24 8.67 -25.16
CA ARG A 72 1.24 7.61 -25.21
C ARG A 72 2.62 8.26 -25.26
N VAL A 73 3.26 8.40 -24.11
CA VAL A 73 4.70 8.21 -24.04
C VAL A 73 4.90 6.89 -23.32
N HIS A 74 4.94 5.83 -24.12
CA HIS A 74 5.69 4.65 -23.75
C HIS A 74 7.14 5.08 -23.47
N THR A 75 7.48 5.26 -22.20
CA THR A 75 8.79 4.83 -21.73
C THR A 75 8.60 3.51 -21.01
N LYS A 76 9.33 2.53 -21.52
CA LYS A 76 9.22 1.11 -21.22
C LYS A 76 9.66 0.81 -19.79
N LYS A 77 8.90 -0.09 -19.15
CA LYS A 77 9.33 -1.23 -18.31
C LYS A 77 10.31 -0.92 -17.18
N GLY A 78 9.83 -0.96 -15.92
CA GLY A 78 10.73 -1.07 -14.78
C GLY A 78 10.18 -0.85 -13.37
N LYS A 79 8.90 -1.13 -13.08
CA LYS A 79 8.40 -1.45 -11.72
C LYS A 79 6.90 -1.73 -11.82
N THR A 80 6.50 -2.99 -11.67
CA THR A 80 5.20 -3.28 -11.05
C THR A 80 5.27 -2.64 -9.68
N ASN A 81 4.70 -1.44 -9.55
CA ASN A 81 4.39 -0.89 -8.24
C ASN A 81 3.35 -1.84 -7.66
N ASN A 82 3.67 -2.52 -6.56
CA ASN A 82 2.73 -3.38 -5.81
C ASN A 82 1.35 -2.70 -5.59
N ASN A 83 1.31 -1.37 -5.59
CA ASN A 83 0.09 -0.56 -5.51
C ASN A 83 -0.89 -0.78 -6.68
N ASN A 84 -0.40 -1.02 -7.91
CA ASN A 84 -1.29 -1.27 -9.06
C ASN A 84 -1.92 -2.65 -8.96
N GLU A 85 -1.15 -3.67 -8.60
CA GLU A 85 -1.68 -5.03 -8.38
C GLU A 85 -2.70 -5.04 -7.24
N LEU A 86 -2.40 -4.38 -6.11
CA LEU A 86 -3.33 -4.26 -4.99
C LEU A 86 -4.61 -3.51 -5.37
N HIS A 87 -4.51 -2.46 -6.20
CA HIS A 87 -5.66 -1.74 -6.72
C HIS A 87 -6.51 -2.65 -7.63
N ASP A 88 -5.88 -3.38 -8.54
CA ASP A 88 -6.57 -4.31 -9.45
C ASP A 88 -7.28 -5.42 -8.66
N PHE A 89 -6.67 -5.93 -7.59
CA PHE A 89 -7.30 -6.88 -6.68
C PHE A 89 -8.47 -6.27 -5.91
N TRP A 90 -8.35 -5.03 -5.43
CA TRP A 90 -9.46 -4.33 -4.78
C TRP A 90 -10.61 -4.07 -5.74
N GLU A 91 -10.32 -3.67 -6.98
CA GLU A 91 -11.31 -3.48 -8.03
C GLU A 91 -11.99 -4.81 -8.39
N MET A 92 -11.24 -5.91 -8.42
CA MET A 92 -11.79 -7.25 -8.61
C MET A 92 -12.74 -7.64 -7.48
N ILE A 93 -12.34 -7.49 -6.22
CA ILE A 93 -13.21 -7.76 -5.05
C ILE A 93 -14.48 -6.91 -5.13
N PHE A 94 -14.34 -5.62 -5.43
CA PHE A 94 -15.48 -4.72 -5.54
C PHE A 94 -16.43 -5.12 -6.68
N LYS A 95 -15.91 -5.58 -7.82
CA LYS A 95 -16.72 -6.06 -8.94
C LYS A 95 -17.43 -7.39 -8.67
N LEU A 96 -16.89 -8.22 -7.77
CA LEU A 96 -17.51 -9.48 -7.36
C LEU A 96 -18.71 -9.30 -6.42
N LEU A 97 -18.79 -8.16 -5.72
CA LEU A 97 -19.97 -7.80 -4.94
C LEU A 97 -21.16 -7.49 -5.88
N SER A 98 -22.35 -7.96 -5.51
CA SER A 98 -23.59 -7.52 -6.14
C SER A 98 -23.84 -6.02 -5.89
N GLU A 99 -24.72 -5.42 -6.70
CA GLU A 99 -25.08 -4.00 -6.54
C GLU A 99 -25.67 -3.70 -5.16
N GLU A 100 -26.41 -4.64 -4.57
CA GLU A 100 -26.97 -4.52 -3.22
C GLU A 100 -25.86 -4.51 -2.16
N GLU A 101 -24.91 -5.44 -2.26
CA GLU A 101 -23.77 -5.53 -1.35
C GLU A 101 -22.83 -4.32 -1.46
N LYS A 102 -22.61 -3.79 -2.67
CA LYS A 102 -21.85 -2.55 -2.88
C LYS A 102 -22.51 -1.37 -2.17
N ASN A 103 -23.83 -1.20 -2.37
CA ASN A 103 -24.58 -0.12 -1.75
C ASN A 103 -24.57 -0.23 -0.23
N TYR A 104 -24.67 -1.45 0.31
CA TYR A 104 -24.58 -1.70 1.74
C TYR A 104 -23.19 -1.40 2.30
N ALA A 105 -22.12 -1.83 1.61
CA ALA A 105 -20.74 -1.50 1.96
C ALA A 105 -20.49 0.02 1.99
N ILE A 106 -21.03 0.75 1.01
CA ILE A 106 -20.97 2.22 0.96
C ILE A 106 -21.72 2.84 2.14
N ASP A 107 -22.89 2.31 2.52
CA ASP A 107 -23.66 2.82 3.66
C ASP A 107 -22.94 2.59 4.99
N ILE A 108 -22.34 1.41 5.20
CA ILE A 108 -21.49 1.11 6.35
C ILE A 108 -20.34 2.13 6.44
N PHE A 109 -19.65 2.36 5.33
CA PHE A 109 -18.55 3.33 5.27
C PHE A 109 -19.02 4.76 5.58
N LYS A 110 -20.16 5.20 5.04
CA LYS A 110 -20.71 6.53 5.31
C LYS A 110 -21.05 6.74 6.79
N ARG A 111 -21.48 5.68 7.49
CA ARG A 111 -21.87 5.76 8.91
C ARG A 111 -20.69 5.66 9.87
N GLY A 112 -19.72 4.79 9.60
CA GLY A 112 -18.66 4.46 10.55
C GLY A 112 -17.24 4.50 9.99
N GLY A 113 -17.06 4.98 8.76
CA GLY A 113 -15.77 5.06 8.09
C GLY A 113 -15.15 3.69 7.80
N LEU A 114 -13.84 3.69 7.55
CA LEU A 114 -13.12 2.49 7.13
C LEU A 114 -13.05 1.39 8.21
N ASN A 115 -13.06 1.76 9.50
CA ASN A 115 -13.06 0.79 10.60
C ASN A 115 -14.38 0.01 10.70
N ALA A 116 -15.51 0.64 10.34
CA ALA A 116 -16.80 -0.05 10.29
C ALA A 116 -16.90 -0.98 9.07
N LEU A 117 -16.26 -0.61 7.95
CA LEU A 117 -16.27 -1.41 6.73
C LEU A 117 -15.27 -2.58 6.79
N LEU A 118 -14.08 -2.35 7.34
CA LEU A 118 -12.96 -3.30 7.38
C LEU A 118 -12.26 -3.24 8.75
N PRO A 119 -12.89 -3.75 9.81
CA PRO A 119 -12.36 -3.68 11.18
C PRO A 119 -10.99 -4.37 11.31
N GLU A 120 -10.80 -5.52 10.67
CA GLU A 120 -9.54 -6.29 10.72
C GLU A 120 -8.37 -5.60 9.99
N VAL A 121 -8.64 -4.76 9.00
CA VAL A 121 -7.57 -4.04 8.30
C VAL A 121 -7.00 -2.94 9.20
N MET A 122 -7.85 -2.35 10.05
CA MET A 122 -7.45 -1.27 10.95
C MET A 122 -6.76 -1.79 12.22
N SER A 123 -7.07 -3.03 12.65
CA SER A 123 -6.43 -3.69 13.79
C SER A 123 -4.94 -3.93 13.56
N LEU A 124 -4.53 -4.15 12.30
CA LEU A 124 -3.12 -4.29 11.91
C LEU A 124 -2.26 -3.04 12.18
N SER A 125 -2.87 -1.85 12.23
CA SER A 125 -2.16 -0.60 12.54
C SER A 125 -2.03 -0.32 14.03
N GLN A 126 -2.82 -1.01 14.87
CA GLN A 126 -2.91 -0.80 16.32
C GLN A 126 -2.32 -1.95 17.14
N ALA A 127 -1.83 -3.02 16.49
CA ALA A 127 -1.14 -4.09 17.20
C ALA A 127 0.11 -3.53 17.90
N PRO A 128 0.25 -3.69 19.24
CA PRO A 128 1.50 -3.39 19.91
C PRO A 128 2.59 -4.32 19.35
N ASP A 129 3.80 -3.79 19.25
CA ASP A 129 5.03 -4.35 18.66
C ASP A 129 5.55 -5.64 19.36
N VAL A 130 4.67 -6.45 19.94
CA VAL A 130 5.00 -7.54 20.86
C VAL A 130 4.96 -8.91 20.17
N GLN A 131 4.22 -9.08 19.08
CA GLN A 131 4.07 -10.41 18.44
C GLN A 131 5.06 -10.73 17.32
N ARG A 132 5.89 -9.77 16.89
CA ARG A 132 6.93 -10.04 15.88
C ARG A 132 8.17 -10.74 16.41
N GLN A 133 8.38 -10.74 17.73
CA GLN A 133 9.57 -11.38 18.32
C GLN A 133 9.37 -12.87 18.67
N GLU A 134 8.14 -13.35 18.90
CA GLU A 134 7.93 -14.76 19.30
C GLU A 134 8.22 -15.77 18.18
N ILE A 135 7.99 -15.44 16.90
CA ILE A 135 8.27 -16.34 15.78
C ILE A 135 9.79 -16.55 15.55
N LEU A 136 10.65 -15.69 16.11
CA LEU A 136 12.11 -15.81 15.97
C LEU A 136 12.76 -16.67 17.06
N LEU A 137 12.07 -16.95 18.18
CA LEU A 137 12.65 -17.71 19.30
C LEU A 137 12.41 -19.23 19.20
N GLU A 138 11.41 -19.70 18.46
CA GLU A 138 11.12 -21.15 18.36
C GLU A 138 12.10 -21.97 17.50
N ARG A 139 12.95 -21.33 16.68
CA ARG A 139 13.98 -22.05 15.89
C ARG A 139 15.29 -22.30 16.62
N GLY A 140 15.44 -21.82 17.86
CA GLY A 140 16.70 -21.83 18.60
C GLY A 140 16.88 -22.94 19.63
N SER A 141 15.87 -23.76 19.93
CA SER A 141 15.96 -24.76 21.00
C SER A 141 16.02 -26.19 20.43
N LEU A 142 17.23 -26.65 20.11
CA LEU A 142 17.54 -28.08 20.07
C LEU A 142 17.71 -28.56 21.52
N PRO A 143 17.12 -29.70 21.91
CA PRO A 143 17.39 -30.28 23.22
C PRO A 143 18.83 -30.80 23.23
N GLU A 144 19.70 -30.12 23.98
CA GLU A 144 20.91 -30.74 24.52
C GLU A 144 20.50 -31.83 25.52
N GLY A 145 20.99 -33.05 25.32
CA GLY A 145 20.86 -34.12 26.31
C GLY A 145 21.16 -35.52 25.81
N SER A 146 22.43 -35.93 25.98
CA SER A 146 22.86 -37.29 26.38
C SER A 146 22.60 -38.46 25.41
N THR A 147 23.61 -39.11 24.82
CA THR A 147 24.58 -39.96 25.54
C THR A 147 25.77 -40.27 24.63
N ALA A 148 26.97 -39.90 25.08
CA ALA A 148 28.21 -40.47 24.59
C ALA A 148 28.42 -41.85 25.23
N ALA A 149 28.55 -42.91 24.43
CA ALA A 149 29.04 -44.20 24.91
C ALA A 149 30.57 -44.27 24.68
N PRO A 150 31.35 -44.80 25.64
CA PRO A 150 32.80 -44.74 25.61
C PRO A 150 33.41 -45.81 24.71
N VAL A 151 34.59 -45.46 24.20
CA VAL A 151 35.55 -46.29 23.47
C VAL A 151 35.91 -47.56 24.25
N GLU A 152 35.69 -48.72 23.65
CA GLU A 152 36.44 -49.93 23.99
C GLU A 152 37.54 -50.15 22.95
N THR A 153 38.77 -49.89 23.38
CA THR A 153 39.98 -50.30 22.68
C THR A 153 40.24 -51.76 23.01
N THR A 154 40.23 -52.65 22.02
CA THR A 154 40.95 -53.92 22.12
C THR A 154 41.70 -54.19 20.83
N SER A 155 43.01 -54.04 20.96
CA SER A 155 44.05 -54.42 20.01
C SER A 155 44.32 -55.91 20.18
N HIS A 156 44.09 -56.73 19.14
CA HIS A 156 44.79 -58.01 19.01
C HIS A 156 45.22 -58.25 17.57
N ARG A 157 46.47 -57.85 17.33
CA ARG A 157 47.36 -58.40 16.31
C ARG A 157 47.84 -59.77 16.79
N THR A 158 47.57 -60.83 16.03
CA THR A 158 48.45 -62.01 15.98
C THR A 158 48.67 -62.43 14.53
N LYS A 159 49.95 -62.61 14.21
CA LYS A 159 50.49 -63.05 12.92
C LYS A 159 50.48 -64.59 12.86
N LYS A 160 50.19 -65.11 11.68
CA LYS A 160 50.87 -66.21 10.94
C LYS A 160 51.76 -67.19 11.74
N ALA A 161 51.46 -68.48 11.66
CA ALA A 161 52.43 -69.59 11.67
C ALA A 161 51.80 -70.84 11.05
N GLY A 162 52.52 -71.52 10.14
CA GLY A 162 52.16 -72.82 9.55
C GLY A 162 51.99 -72.77 8.04
#